data_AF-A0A497IGC1-F1
#
_entry.id   AF-A0A497IGC1-F1
#
_cell.length_a   1.000
_cell.length_b   1.000
_cell.length_c   1.000
_cell.angle_alpha   90.00
_cell.angle_beta   90.00
_cell.angle_gamma   90.00
#
_symmetry.space_group_name_H-M   'P 1'
#
loop_
_entity.id
_entity.type
_entity.pdbx_description
1 polymer ?
#
loop_
_entity_poly.entity_id
_entity_poly.type
_entity_poly.pdbx_seq_one_letter_code
_entity_poly.pdbx_strand_id
1 'polypeptide(L)'
;MAKQFTYKGKTIEELKQMSLDDFVKLLPSDQRRSFRRANFTEKYKKLMKKIEKNKGKDKPVRTHYRDIIITPEMVGAKLGIHNGKEWVVVQITEKMLGHRLGEFAITRKRVIHSGPGIGATRGTKFVSVK
;
A
#
# COMPACT_ATOMS: atom_id res chain seq x y z
N MET A 1 17.03 -2.17 23.77
CA MET A 1 15.66 -1.67 24.03
C MET A 1 14.95 -1.50 22.69
N ALA A 2 13.76 -2.07 22.52
CA ALA A 2 13.00 -1.94 21.27
C ALA A 2 12.59 -0.48 21.06
N LYS A 3 12.94 0.10 19.92
CA LYS A 3 12.64 1.50 19.60
C LYS A 3 11.13 1.60 19.35
N GLN A 4 10.42 2.30 20.24
CA GLN A 4 8.99 2.54 20.09
C GLN A 4 8.75 3.31 18.78
N PHE A 5 7.86 2.82 17.93
CA PHE A 5 7.51 3.50 16.70
C PHE A 5 6.51 4.62 17.00
N THR A 6 6.86 5.83 16.57
CA THR A 6 6.00 7.01 16.69
C THR A 6 5.75 7.59 15.31
N TYR A 7 4.49 7.88 14.98
CA TYR A 7 4.12 8.60 13.77
C TYR A 7 3.72 10.03 14.14
N LYS A 8 4.51 11.02 13.67
CA LYS A 8 4.33 12.45 13.99
C LYS A 8 4.17 12.72 15.49
N GLY A 9 4.98 12.04 16.31
CA GLY A 9 5.00 12.18 17.77
C GLY A 9 3.92 11.40 18.52
N LYS A 10 3.08 10.61 17.84
CA LYS A 10 2.03 9.80 18.47
C LYS A 10 2.36 8.31 18.43
N THR A 11 1.96 7.59 19.47
CA THR A 11 2.08 6.14 19.54
C THR A 11 0.99 5.45 18.70
N ILE A 12 1.17 4.16 18.40
CA ILE A 12 0.19 3.41 17.60
C ILE A 12 -1.15 3.26 18.33
N GLU A 13 -1.13 3.16 19.66
CA GLU A 13 -2.31 3.00 20.49
C GLU A 13 -3.14 4.27 20.51
N GLU A 14 -2.48 5.42 20.69
CA GLU A 14 -3.12 6.74 20.55
C GLU A 14 -3.75 6.91 19.17
N LEU A 15 -3.02 6.55 18.10
CA LEU A 15 -3.52 6.69 16.72
C LEU A 15 -4.73 5.81 16.41
N LYS A 16 -4.88 4.66 17.09
CA LYS A 16 -6.05 3.79 16.96
C LYS A 16 -7.25 4.30 17.74
N GLN A 17 -7.04 5.02 18.84
CA GLN A 17 -8.11 5.63 19.64
C GLN A 17 -8.61 6.93 19.02
N MET A 18 -7.77 7.62 18.25
CA MET A 18 -8.14 8.84 17.55
C MET A 18 -9.22 8.62 16.48
N SER A 19 -10.03 9.67 16.25
CA SER A 19 -10.96 9.70 15.13
C SER A 19 -10.21 9.73 13.79
N LEU A 20 -10.86 9.22 12.74
CA LEU A 20 -10.31 9.26 11.39
C LEU A 20 -10.06 10.70 10.91
N ASP A 21 -10.92 11.64 11.26
CA ASP A 21 -10.79 13.05 10.86
C ASP A 21 -9.58 13.73 11.52
N ASP A 22 -9.30 13.41 12.78
CA ASP A 22 -8.12 13.94 13.47
C ASP A 22 -6.83 13.30 12.96
N PHE A 23 -6.87 12.02 12.58
CA PHE A 23 -5.76 11.38 11.88
C PHE A 23 -5.51 12.05 10.52
N VAL A 24 -6.56 12.37 9.77
CA VAL A 24 -6.44 13.04 8.46
C VAL A 24 -5.74 14.39 8.62
N LYS A 25 -6.03 15.18 9.66
CA LYS A 25 -5.33 16.46 9.90
C LYS A 25 -3.81 16.30 9.99
N LEU A 26 -3.34 15.19 10.55
CA LEU A 26 -1.92 14.86 10.66
C LEU A 26 -1.29 14.42 9.34
N LEU A 27 -2.05 14.04 8.31
CA LEU A 27 -1.48 13.58 7.03
C LEU A 27 -0.93 14.75 6.19
N PRO A 28 -0.02 14.48 5.22
CA PRO A 28 0.41 15.49 4.24
C PRO A 28 -0.76 15.97 3.36
N SER A 29 -0.55 17.09 2.65
CA SER A 29 -1.59 17.81 1.92
C SER A 29 -2.32 16.97 0.86
N ASP A 30 -1.60 16.14 0.11
CA ASP A 30 -2.17 15.28 -0.94
C ASP A 30 -3.12 14.21 -0.36
N GLN A 31 -2.71 13.58 0.74
CA GLN A 31 -3.52 12.60 1.46
C GLN A 31 -4.78 13.24 2.02
N ARG A 32 -4.69 14.43 2.64
CA ARG A 32 -5.85 15.19 3.13
C ARG A 32 -6.82 15.53 2.02
N ARG A 33 -6.31 15.96 0.86
CA ARG A 33 -7.12 16.25 -0.32
C ARG A 33 -7.83 15.01 -0.84
N SER A 34 -7.20 13.84 -0.76
CA SER A 34 -7.79 12.58 -1.19
C SER A 34 -8.98 12.18 -0.30
N PHE A 35 -8.86 12.29 1.04
CA PHE A 35 -9.98 12.04 1.96
C PHE A 35 -11.16 13.01 1.80
N ARG A 36 -10.90 14.26 1.38
CA ARG A 36 -11.96 15.22 1.05
C ARG A 36 -12.79 14.87 -0.19
N ARG A 37 -12.29 13.99 -1.06
CA ARG A 37 -13.00 13.58 -2.28
C ARG A 37 -13.95 12.43 -1.99
N ALA A 38 -15.22 12.58 -2.33
CA ALA A 38 -16.27 11.58 -2.06
C ALA A 38 -15.93 10.16 -2.56
N ASN A 39 -15.43 10.03 -3.79
CA ASN A 39 -15.09 8.74 -4.39
C ASN A 39 -14.01 7.96 -3.60
N PHE A 40 -13.12 8.66 -2.90
CA PHE A 40 -12.10 8.01 -2.09
C PHE A 40 -12.71 7.36 -0.85
N THR A 41 -13.62 8.06 -0.18
CA THR A 41 -14.29 7.62 1.04
C THR A 41 -15.12 6.35 0.81
N GLU A 42 -15.79 6.23 -0.33
CA GLU A 42 -16.55 5.02 -0.68
C GLU A 42 -15.66 3.79 -0.87
N LYS A 43 -14.55 3.94 -1.60
CA LYS A 43 -13.58 2.84 -1.79
C LYS A 43 -12.94 2.43 -0.47
N TYR A 44 -12.58 3.41 0.36
CA TYR A 44 -12.04 3.18 1.71
C TYR A 44 -13.02 2.37 2.57
N LYS A 45 -14.28 2.80 2.67
CA LYS A 45 -15.33 2.08 3.43
C LYS A 45 -15.51 0.64 2.94
N LYS A 46 -15.53 0.42 1.61
CA LYS A 46 -15.63 -0.92 1.02
C LYS A 46 -14.44 -1.80 1.38
N LEU A 47 -13.22 -1.25 1.38
CA LEU A 47 -12.03 -1.99 1.78
C LEU A 47 -12.05 -2.31 3.28
N MET A 48 -12.39 -1.35 4.14
CA MET A 48 -12.45 -1.56 5.58
C MET A 48 -13.43 -2.65 5.98
N LYS A 49 -14.64 -2.66 5.38
CA LYS A 49 -15.61 -3.73 5.60
C LYS A 49 -15.07 -5.11 5.22
N LYS A 50 -14.20 -5.21 4.21
CA LYS A 50 -13.54 -6.48 3.83
C LYS A 50 -12.45 -6.87 4.82
N ILE A 51 -11.67 -5.90 5.29
CA ILE A 51 -10.61 -6.12 6.29
C ILE A 51 -11.23 -6.59 7.61
N GLU A 52 -12.29 -5.95 8.08
CA GLU A 52 -13.01 -6.33 9.30
C GLU A 52 -13.54 -7.77 9.24
N LYS A 53 -14.19 -8.14 8.12
CA LYS A 53 -14.69 -9.51 7.90
C LYS A 53 -13.59 -10.58 7.83
N ASN A 54 -12.35 -10.15 7.61
CA ASN A 54 -11.20 -11.01 7.47
C ASN A 54 -10.25 -10.94 8.68
N LYS A 55 -10.59 -10.17 9.72
CA LYS A 55 -9.88 -10.22 11.00
C LYS A 55 -9.93 -11.65 11.54
N GLY A 56 -8.76 -12.20 11.91
CA GLY A 56 -8.62 -13.57 12.41
C GLY A 56 -8.52 -14.66 11.33
N LYS A 57 -8.59 -14.32 10.03
CA LYS A 57 -8.35 -15.27 8.94
C LYS A 57 -6.97 -15.04 8.34
N ASP A 58 -6.27 -16.12 8.03
CA ASP A 58 -4.90 -16.04 7.50
C ASP A 58 -4.87 -15.74 5.98
N LYS A 59 -6.03 -15.74 5.33
CA LYS A 59 -6.17 -15.46 3.89
C LYS A 59 -5.97 -13.97 3.60
N PRO A 60 -5.18 -13.57 2.59
CA PRO A 60 -4.99 -12.15 2.26
C PRO A 60 -6.24 -11.53 1.60
N VAL A 61 -6.59 -10.31 2.00
CA VAL A 61 -7.71 -9.56 1.40
C VAL A 61 -7.29 -9.00 0.05
N ARG A 62 -7.91 -9.47 -1.03
CA ARG A 62 -7.63 -8.99 -2.39
C ARG A 62 -8.27 -7.61 -2.65
N THR A 63 -7.48 -6.65 -3.12
CA THR A 63 -7.90 -5.28 -3.46
C THR A 63 -7.31 -4.75 -4.77
N HIS A 64 -8.16 -4.17 -5.61
CA HIS A 64 -7.74 -3.40 -6.79
C HIS A 64 -7.48 -1.92 -6.47
N TYR A 65 -7.88 -1.47 -5.28
CA TYR A 65 -7.79 -0.07 -4.88
C TYR A 65 -6.36 0.26 -4.44
N ARG A 66 -5.55 0.75 -5.37
CA ARG A 66 -4.14 1.13 -5.16
C ARG A 66 -3.96 2.56 -4.65
N ASP A 67 -5.01 3.37 -4.76
CA ASP A 67 -5.06 4.78 -4.39
C ASP A 67 -5.29 5.01 -2.89
N ILE A 68 -5.75 3.99 -2.17
CA ILE A 68 -6.10 4.07 -0.73
C ILE A 68 -4.86 4.31 0.13
N ILE A 69 -5.04 5.15 1.14
CA ILE A 69 -4.04 5.52 2.14
C ILE A 69 -4.15 4.56 3.33
N ILE A 70 -3.00 4.11 3.85
CA ILE A 70 -2.94 3.21 4.99
C ILE A 70 -3.27 3.97 6.28
N THR A 71 -4.31 3.50 6.97
CA THR A 71 -4.78 4.04 8.26
C THR A 71 -4.36 3.14 9.43
N PRO A 72 -4.33 3.67 10.67
CA PRO A 72 -3.92 2.91 11.87
C PRO A 72 -4.70 1.62 12.10
N GLU A 73 -5.96 1.59 11.69
CA GLU A 73 -6.85 0.43 11.81
C GLU A 73 -6.46 -0.75 10.90
N MET A 74 -5.70 -0.50 9.83
CA MET A 74 -5.26 -1.51 8.87
C MET A 74 -3.95 -2.21 9.28
N VAL A 75 -3.27 -1.71 10.31
CA VAL A 75 -1.98 -2.25 10.76
C VAL A 75 -2.15 -3.71 11.21
N GLY A 76 -1.32 -4.60 10.69
CA GLY A 76 -1.39 -6.04 10.92
C GLY A 76 -2.24 -6.83 9.92
N ALA A 77 -2.99 -6.16 9.02
CA ALA A 77 -3.73 -6.85 7.97
C ALA A 77 -2.81 -7.33 6.83
N LYS A 78 -3.10 -8.52 6.28
CA LYS A 78 -2.51 -9.03 5.03
C LYS A 78 -3.37 -8.63 3.84
N LEU A 79 -2.84 -7.79 2.95
CA LEU A 79 -3.54 -7.35 1.73
C LEU A 79 -2.87 -7.91 0.49
N GLY A 80 -3.67 -8.44 -0.44
CA GLY A 80 -3.24 -8.74 -1.80
C GLY A 80 -3.55 -7.55 -2.71
N ILE A 81 -2.52 -6.81 -3.14
CA ILE A 81 -2.66 -5.64 -4.00
C ILE A 81 -2.44 -6.07 -5.45
N HIS A 82 -3.38 -5.75 -6.34
CA HIS A 82 -3.23 -6.08 -7.76
C HIS A 82 -2.17 -5.18 -8.42
N ASN A 83 -1.20 -5.77 -9.13
CA ASN A 83 -0.18 -5.04 -9.88
C ASN A 83 -0.48 -4.93 -11.40
N GLY A 84 -1.59 -5.52 -11.86
CA GLY A 84 -1.97 -5.60 -13.28
C GLY A 84 -1.87 -7.01 -13.86
N LYS A 85 -1.11 -7.91 -13.22
CA LYS A 85 -0.93 -9.30 -13.64
C LYS A 85 -1.13 -10.29 -12.48
N GLU A 86 -0.57 -9.96 -11.32
CA GLU A 86 -0.49 -10.81 -10.14
C GLU A 86 -0.93 -10.03 -8.88
N TRP A 87 -1.23 -10.79 -7.83
CA TRP A 87 -1.60 -10.26 -6.52
C TRP A 87 -0.35 -10.23 -5.63
N VAL A 88 0.17 -9.04 -5.36
CA VAL A 88 1.30 -8.87 -4.45
C VAL A 88 0.76 -8.87 -3.01
N VAL A 89 1.11 -9.88 -2.23
CA VAL A 89 0.69 -9.99 -0.83
C VAL A 89 1.64 -9.18 0.04
N VAL A 90 1.09 -8.19 0.74
CA VAL A 90 1.82 -7.30 1.63
C VAL A 90 1.15 -7.32 3.00
N GLN A 91 1.94 -7.56 4.04
CA GLN A 91 1.51 -7.38 5.42
C GLN A 91 1.78 -5.94 5.85
N ILE A 92 0.75 -5.24 6.30
CA ILE A 92 0.86 -3.84 6.68
C ILE A 92 1.60 -3.74 8.02
N THR A 93 2.70 -3.00 8.00
CA THR A 93 3.49 -2.65 9.19
C THR A 93 3.27 -1.18 9.56
N GLU A 94 3.60 -0.83 10.79
CA GLU A 94 3.41 0.53 11.33
C GLU A 94 4.16 1.61 10.53
N LYS A 95 5.33 1.26 9.99
CA LYS A 95 6.15 2.15 9.16
C LYS A 95 5.47 2.57 7.84
N MET A 96 4.40 1.88 7.45
CA MET A 96 3.67 2.13 6.20
C MET A 96 2.52 3.14 6.38
N LEU A 97 2.30 3.66 7.59
CA LEU A 97 1.23 4.63 7.86
C LEU A 97 1.38 5.91 7.01
N GLY A 98 0.27 6.38 6.46
CA GLY A 98 0.23 7.60 5.62
C GLY A 98 0.70 7.42 4.16
N HIS A 99 1.24 6.26 3.81
CA HIS A 99 1.57 5.88 2.43
C HIS A 99 0.35 5.33 1.69
N ARG A 100 0.39 5.32 0.35
CA ARG A 100 -0.64 4.68 -0.48
C ARG A 100 -0.32 3.20 -0.70
N LEU A 101 -1.35 2.36 -0.77
CA LEU A 101 -1.19 0.92 -1.02
C LEU A 101 -0.41 0.63 -2.31
N GLY A 102 -0.63 1.43 -3.36
CA GLY A 102 0.03 1.27 -4.65
C GLY A 102 1.56 1.38 -4.60
N GLU A 103 2.13 2.06 -3.60
CA GLU A 103 3.59 2.20 -3.42
C GLU A 103 4.26 0.84 -3.14
N PHE A 104 3.54 -0.08 -2.49
CA PHE A 104 4.07 -1.39 -2.10
C PHE A 104 3.93 -2.46 -3.17
N ALA A 105 3.25 -2.16 -4.28
CA ALA A 105 3.02 -3.11 -5.37
C ALA A 105 3.48 -2.51 -6.70
N ILE A 106 4.72 -2.77 -7.08
CA ILE A 106 5.31 -2.25 -8.32
C ILE A 106 4.59 -2.84 -9.54
N THR A 107 4.17 -1.98 -10.47
CA THR A 107 3.44 -2.38 -11.69
C THR A 107 4.36 -2.77 -12.85
N ARG A 108 5.60 -2.27 -12.85
CA ARG A 108 6.60 -2.50 -13.89
C ARG A 108 7.80 -3.24 -13.34
N LYS A 109 8.33 -4.20 -14.09
CA LYS A 109 9.61 -4.82 -13.73
C LYS A 109 10.75 -3.84 -13.99
N ARG A 110 11.74 -3.81 -13.10
CA ARG A 110 12.98 -3.07 -13.36
C ARG A 110 13.67 -3.72 -14.56
N VAL A 111 14.02 -2.93 -15.57
CA VAL A 111 14.86 -3.37 -16.68
C VAL A 111 16.31 -3.20 -16.24
N ILE A 112 17.09 -4.27 -16.31
CA ILE A 112 18.53 -4.24 -16.05
C ILE A 112 19.19 -4.36 -17.43
N HIS A 113 19.89 -3.30 -17.83
CA HIS A 113 20.65 -3.31 -19.08
C HIS A 113 21.94 -4.09 -18.85
N SER A 114 21.97 -5.34 -19.30
CA SER A 114 23.20 -6.12 -19.49
C SER A 114 23.66 -6.04 -20.95
N GLY A 115 24.58 -6.92 -21.35
CA GLY A 115 25.08 -6.99 -22.72
C GLY A 115 23.98 -7.26 -23.77
N PRO A 116 24.29 -7.06 -25.06
CA PRO A 116 23.36 -7.32 -26.16
C PRO A 116 22.78 -8.74 -26.05
N GLY A 117 21.45 -8.88 -26.15
CA GLY A 117 20.76 -10.17 -26.16
C GLY A 117 20.38 -10.78 -24.79
N ILE A 118 21.00 -10.36 -23.68
CA ILE A 118 20.63 -10.81 -22.33
C ILE A 118 20.00 -9.63 -21.57
N GLY A 119 18.76 -9.78 -21.09
CA GLY A 119 18.09 -8.78 -20.25
C GLY A 119 17.59 -7.49 -20.93
N ALA A 120 17.79 -7.35 -22.23
CA ALA A 120 17.46 -6.13 -22.96
C ALA A 120 15.98 -6.04 -23.43
N THR A 121 15.54 -4.83 -23.81
CA THR A 121 14.16 -4.47 -24.18
C THR A 121 13.62 -5.31 -25.35
N ARG A 122 12.29 -5.34 -25.54
CA ARG A 122 11.63 -6.13 -26.62
C ARG A 122 12.25 -5.95 -28.01
N GLY A 123 12.86 -4.80 -28.31
CA GLY A 123 13.50 -4.52 -29.60
C GLY A 123 14.85 -5.21 -29.83
N THR A 124 15.63 -5.49 -28.78
CA THR A 124 16.95 -6.12 -28.88
C THR A 124 16.90 -7.63 -28.72
N LYS A 125 15.70 -8.22 -28.58
CA LYS A 125 15.50 -9.66 -28.44
C LYS A 125 16.02 -10.47 -29.65
N PHE A 126 16.16 -9.81 -30.79
CA PHE A 126 16.59 -10.40 -32.06
C PHE A 126 18.10 -10.23 -32.33
N VAL A 127 18.81 -9.47 -31.48
CA VAL A 127 20.26 -9.28 -31.64
C VAL A 127 20.97 -10.45 -30.95
N SER A 128 21.75 -11.21 -31.72
CA SER A 128 22.53 -12.33 -31.16
C SER A 128 23.58 -11.80 -30.20
N VAL A 129 23.66 -12.43 -29.02
CA VAL A 129 24.82 -12.29 -28.14
C VAL A 129 26.02 -12.82 -28.92
N LYS A 130 27.06 -12.03 -29.11
CA LYS A 130 28.32 -12.51 -29.70
C LYS A 130 29.10 -13.30 -28.66
#